data_AF-A0A1V3KMI4-F1
#
_entry.id   AF-A0A1V3KMI4-F1
#
_cell.length_a   1.000
_cell.length_b   1.000
_cell.length_c   1.000
_cell.angle_alpha   90.00
_cell.angle_beta   90.00
_cell.angle_gamma   90.00
#
_symmetry.space_group_name_H-M   'P 1'
#
loop_
_entity.id
_entity.type
_entity.pdbx_description
1 polymer ?
#
loop_
_entity_poly.entity_id
_entity_poly.type
_entity_poly.pdbx_seq_one_letter_code
_entity_poly.pdbx_strand_id
1 'polypeptide(L)'
;MLKKLLITAIGLSTSLLAIANDWVTADNVGAESQGFTYAICYYKTSTFSNFPDYSFSITIKGSEFSCPYSIKYNPMTREWRK
;
A
#
# COMPACT_ATOMS: atom_id res chain seq x y z
N MET A 1 40.96 21.32 -34.08
CA MET A 1 41.12 20.23 -33.10
C MET A 1 39.98 20.31 -32.10
N LEU A 2 39.00 19.42 -32.20
CA LEU A 2 37.74 19.50 -31.47
C LEU A 2 37.80 18.55 -30.26
N LYS A 3 38.11 19.08 -29.06
CA LYS A 3 38.02 18.33 -27.80
C LYS A 3 36.54 18.24 -27.41
N LYS A 4 35.86 17.18 -27.84
CA LYS A 4 34.52 16.86 -27.33
C LYS A 4 34.67 16.36 -25.89
N LEU A 5 34.26 17.20 -24.95
CA LEU A 5 34.15 16.85 -23.54
C LEU A 5 32.97 15.86 -23.42
N LEU A 6 33.26 14.57 -23.23
CA LEU A 6 32.24 13.61 -22.80
C LEU A 6 31.97 13.86 -21.32
N ILE A 7 30.84 14.50 -21.02
CA ILE A 7 30.30 14.52 -19.67
C ILE A 7 29.52 13.22 -19.52
N THR A 8 30.15 12.20 -18.95
CA THR A 8 29.46 11.02 -18.42
C THR A 8 28.57 11.47 -17.28
N ALA A 9 27.28 11.65 -17.56
CA ALA A 9 26.26 11.72 -16.53
C ALA A 9 26.17 10.32 -15.90
N ILE A 10 26.83 10.15 -14.75
CA ILE A 10 26.62 8.97 -13.92
C ILE A 10 25.22 9.14 -13.34
N GLY A 11 24.24 8.52 -13.98
CA GLY A 11 22.91 8.36 -13.43
C GLY A 11 22.98 7.42 -12.23
N LEU A 12 23.29 7.95 -11.04
CA LEU A 12 22.95 7.28 -9.79
C LEU A 12 21.42 7.40 -9.60
N SER A 13 20.65 6.63 -10.37
CA SER A 13 19.27 6.32 -10.05
C SER A 13 19.25 5.23 -8.98
N THR A 14 19.78 5.52 -7.80
CA THR A 14 19.89 4.55 -6.70
C THR A 14 19.36 5.15 -5.41
N SER A 15 18.03 5.20 -5.27
CA SER A 15 17.35 5.26 -3.95
C SER A 15 15.82 5.23 -4.04
N LEU A 16 15.22 4.40 -4.91
CA LEU A 16 13.77 4.10 -4.85
C LEU A 16 13.45 2.69 -4.32
N LEU A 17 14.47 1.87 -4.03
CA LEU A 17 14.28 0.46 -3.68
C LEU A 17 14.53 0.15 -2.19
N ALA A 18 14.45 1.16 -1.32
CA ALA A 18 14.47 0.96 0.13
C ALA A 18 13.06 0.84 0.75
N ILE A 19 12.04 0.48 -0.04
CA ILE A 19 10.72 0.08 0.48
C ILE A 19 10.72 -1.45 0.63
N ALA A 20 11.71 -1.95 1.38
CA ALA A 20 11.93 -3.37 1.57
C ALA A 20 10.86 -3.92 2.52
N ASN A 21 9.94 -4.76 2.03
CA ASN A 21 9.09 -5.68 2.82
C ASN A 21 8.29 -5.11 4.01
N ASP A 22 8.22 -3.80 4.19
CA ASP A 22 7.60 -3.23 5.37
C ASP A 22 6.08 -3.27 5.23
N TRP A 23 5.48 -3.99 6.17
CA TRP A 23 4.05 -3.99 6.40
C TRP A 23 3.61 -2.57 6.79
N VAL A 24 2.80 -1.94 5.93
CA VAL A 24 2.29 -0.58 6.16
C VAL A 24 0.98 -0.65 6.93
N THR A 25 0.72 0.32 7.79
CA THR A 25 -0.61 0.45 8.41
C THR A 25 -1.59 1.00 7.38
N ALA A 26 -2.75 0.37 7.26
CA ALA A 26 -3.88 0.90 6.52
C ALA A 26 -5.09 0.99 7.44
N ASP A 27 -5.78 2.13 7.37
CA ASP A 27 -6.92 2.47 8.21
C ASP A 27 -8.21 2.20 7.43
N ASN A 28 -9.22 1.64 8.10
CA ASN A 28 -10.53 1.43 7.52
C ASN A 28 -11.21 2.78 7.29
N VAL A 29 -11.69 2.99 6.08
CA VAL A 29 -12.38 4.23 5.67
C VAL A 29 -13.85 3.98 5.30
N GLY A 30 -14.29 2.74 5.38
CA GLY A 30 -15.65 2.34 5.05
C GLY A 30 -15.82 0.82 5.03
N ALA A 31 -17.07 0.40 5.05
CA ALA A 31 -17.46 -0.98 4.90
C ALA A 31 -18.81 -1.07 4.18
N GLU A 32 -19.00 -2.16 3.45
CA GLU A 32 -20.19 -2.47 2.69
C GLU A 32 -20.58 -3.93 2.92
N SER A 33 -21.87 -4.18 3.12
CA SER A 33 -22.40 -5.53 3.19
C SER A 33 -22.42 -6.15 1.79
N GLN A 34 -21.89 -7.36 1.66
CA GLN A 34 -21.89 -8.15 0.42
C GLN A 34 -22.73 -9.42 0.63
N GLY A 35 -24.05 -9.25 0.49
CA GLY A 35 -25.03 -10.29 0.80
C GLY A 35 -25.14 -10.57 2.31
N PHE A 36 -25.50 -11.79 2.69
CA PHE A 36 -25.74 -12.15 4.09
C PHE A 36 -24.50 -12.68 4.83
N THR A 37 -23.37 -12.85 4.15
CA THR A 37 -22.24 -13.64 4.67
C THR A 37 -20.89 -12.96 4.51
N TYR A 38 -20.79 -11.96 3.65
CA TYR A 38 -19.53 -11.29 3.37
C TYR A 38 -19.67 -9.79 3.53
N ALA A 39 -18.54 -9.14 3.77
CA ALA A 39 -18.42 -7.70 3.80
C ALA A 39 -17.19 -7.26 3.02
N ILE A 40 -17.32 -6.15 2.30
CA ILE A 40 -16.22 -5.46 1.65
C ILE A 40 -15.75 -4.38 2.62
N CYS A 41 -14.48 -4.43 3.00
CA CYS A 41 -13.83 -3.47 3.88
C CYS A 41 -12.93 -2.58 3.04
N TYR A 42 -13.16 -1.27 3.06
CA TYR A 42 -12.36 -0.28 2.35
C TYR A 42 -11.25 0.26 3.25
N TYR A 43 -10.03 0.25 2.75
CA TYR A 43 -8.84 0.69 3.46
C TYR A 43 -8.09 1.75 2.67
N LYS A 44 -7.38 2.60 3.41
CA LYS A 44 -6.45 3.60 2.90
C LYS A 44 -5.16 3.51 3.71
N THR A 45 -4.01 3.55 3.06
CA THR A 45 -2.73 3.59 3.78
C THR A 45 -2.69 4.80 4.71
N SER A 46 -2.25 4.58 5.94
CA SER A 46 -2.32 5.59 7.00
C SER A 46 -1.46 6.79 6.63
N THR A 47 -1.91 8.00 7.00
CA THR A 47 -1.14 9.25 6.84
C THR A 47 0.22 9.19 7.54
N PHE A 48 0.35 8.32 8.55
CA PHE A 48 1.60 8.09 9.28
C PHE A 48 2.48 6.97 8.68
N SER A 49 2.06 6.35 7.59
CA SER A 49 2.84 5.31 6.91
C SER A 49 3.90 5.93 5.99
N ASN A 50 5.05 5.28 5.87
CA ASN A 50 6.10 5.66 4.92
C ASN A 50 5.75 5.29 3.46
N PHE A 51 4.51 4.91 3.20
CA PHE A 51 4.02 4.47 1.90
C PHE A 51 3.03 5.49 1.34
N PRO A 52 3.00 5.70 0.00
CA PRO A 52 2.08 6.63 -0.62
C PRO A 52 0.63 6.37 -0.24
N ASP A 53 -0.18 7.42 -0.32
CA ASP A 53 -1.63 7.31 -0.18
C ASP A 53 -2.18 6.33 -1.24
N TYR A 54 -2.70 5.21 -0.76
CA TYR A 54 -3.18 4.10 -1.57
C TYR A 54 -4.43 3.51 -0.94
N SER A 55 -5.50 3.48 -1.73
CA SER A 55 -6.78 2.88 -1.34
C SER A 55 -6.95 1.50 -1.94
N PHE A 56 -7.48 0.58 -1.16
CA PHE A 56 -7.80 -0.78 -1.60
C PHE A 56 -8.99 -1.33 -0.80
N SER A 57 -9.50 -2.49 -1.20
CA SER A 57 -10.53 -3.19 -0.45
C SER A 57 -10.17 -4.66 -0.26
N ILE A 58 -10.73 -5.26 0.80
CA ILE A 58 -10.67 -6.70 1.05
C ILE A 58 -12.09 -7.20 1.33
N THR A 59 -12.36 -8.45 0.95
CA THR A 59 -13.61 -9.12 1.31
C THR A 59 -13.34 -10.08 2.46
N ILE A 60 -14.11 -9.94 3.53
CA ILE A 60 -14.06 -10.84 4.69
C ILE A 60 -15.40 -11.55 4.84
N LYS A 61 -15.40 -12.70 5.51
CA LYS A 61 -16.64 -13.34 5.97
C LYS A 61 -17.14 -12.63 7.22
N GLY A 62 -18.40 -12.20 7.22
CA GLY A 62 -19.02 -11.44 8.31
C GLY A 62 -19.96 -10.36 7.79
N SER A 63 -20.29 -9.43 8.67
CA SER A 63 -21.00 -8.19 8.35
C SER A 63 -20.02 -7.02 8.19
N GLU A 64 -20.51 -5.88 7.71
CA GLU A 64 -19.77 -4.61 7.61
C GLU A 64 -19.17 -4.18 8.96
N PHE A 65 -19.77 -4.59 10.09
CA PHE A 65 -19.25 -4.36 11.44
C PHE A 65 -18.08 -5.27 11.83
N SER A 66 -17.77 -6.27 11.00
CA SER A 66 -16.66 -7.21 11.23
C SER A 66 -15.34 -6.69 10.67
N CYS A 67 -15.36 -5.60 9.90
CA CYS A 67 -14.16 -5.00 9.32
C CYS A 67 -13.22 -4.48 10.42
N PRO A 68 -11.95 -4.93 10.47
CA PRO A 68 -10.97 -4.37 11.38
C PRO A 68 -10.79 -2.87 11.18
N TYR A 69 -10.69 -2.10 12.26
CA TYR A 69 -10.46 -0.65 12.20
C TYR A 69 -9.17 -0.29 11.46
N SER A 70 -8.12 -1.11 11.61
CA SER A 70 -6.87 -1.00 10.86
C SER A 70 -6.31 -2.39 10.60
N ILE A 71 -5.43 -2.48 9.60
CA ILE A 71 -4.71 -3.68 9.21
C ILE A 71 -3.27 -3.35 8.86
N LYS A 72 -2.44 -4.39 8.79
CA LYS A 72 -1.13 -4.35 8.16
C LYS A 72 -1.24 -4.86 6.72
N TYR A 73 -0.83 -4.06 5.77
CA TYR A 73 -0.84 -4.37 4.34
C TYR A 73 0.59 -4.45 3.81
N ASN A 74 0.89 -5.45 2.98
CA ASN A 74 2.15 -5.52 2.26
C ASN A 74 1.89 -5.10 0.80
N PRO A 75 2.33 -3.92 0.37
CA PRO A 75 2.08 -3.42 -0.98
C PRO A 75 2.80 -4.21 -2.08
N MET A 76 3.85 -4.96 -1.72
CA MET A 76 4.59 -5.80 -2.67
C MET A 76 3.88 -7.12 -2.95
N THR A 77 3.37 -7.78 -1.92
CA THR A 77 2.68 -9.09 -2.05
C THR A 77 1.17 -8.97 -2.17
N ARG A 78 0.61 -7.78 -1.89
CA ARG A 78 -0.84 -7.51 -1.72
C ARG A 78 -1.49 -8.33 -0.61
N GLU A 79 -0.69 -8.91 0.26
CA GLU A 79 -1.17 -9.62 1.44
C GLU A 79 -1.56 -8.63 2.53
N TRP A 80 -2.46 -9.06 3.39
CA TRP A 80 -2.85 -8.31 4.57
C TRP A 80 -2.89 -9.23 5.78
N ARG A 81 -2.70 -8.63 6.95
CA ARG A 81 -2.91 -9.27 8.24
C ARG A 81 -3.56 -8.28 9.18
N LYS A 82 -4.27 -8.81 10.17
CA LYS A 82 -4.85 -8.00 11.23
C LYS A 82 -3.76 -7.26 12.00
#